data_AF-A0A2E4PC13-F1
#
_entry.id   AF-A0A2E4PC13-F1
#
_cell.length_a   1.000
_cell.length_b   1.000
_cell.length_c   1.000
_cell.angle_alpha   90.00
_cell.angle_beta   90.00
_cell.angle_gamma   90.00
#
_symmetry.space_group_name_H-M   'P 1'
#
loop_
_entity.id
_entity.type
_entity.pdbx_description
1 polymer ?
#
loop_
_entity_poly.entity_id
_entity_poly.type
_entity_poly.pdbx_seq_one_letter_code
_entity_poly.pdbx_strand_id
1 'polypeptide(L)'
;MDIVRILQNLAESNQLEYHYGKKAALNLLDGSAEAGKIYLLHEFTNRKSEYNSSGTKIIATNYEGKFFLVKQSSLDEQYFAERNALLPGKYALSIEPLLDLFITLGNGLACTGAVVTQWDNIDVTDALDANMDGLLCSYKVAIPGSYD
;
A
#
# COMPACT_ATOMS: atom_id res chain seq x y z
N MET A 1 12.43 -13.49 5.67
CA MET A 1 11.01 -13.26 5.29
C MET A 1 10.98 -12.17 4.21
N ASP A 2 10.18 -12.31 3.14
CA ASP A 2 10.13 -11.34 2.01
C ASP A 2 8.99 -10.32 2.22
N ILE A 3 9.22 -9.07 1.84
CA ILE A 3 8.26 -7.97 2.05
C ILE A 3 6.93 -8.17 1.32
N VAL A 4 6.92 -8.85 0.17
CA VAL A 4 5.68 -9.15 -0.56
C VAL A 4 4.77 -10.03 0.30
N ARG A 5 5.34 -11.01 1.02
CA ARG A 5 4.57 -11.88 1.92
C ARG A 5 4.15 -11.17 3.20
N ILE A 6 5.00 -10.27 3.71
CA ILE A 6 4.64 -9.47 4.89
C ILE A 6 3.44 -8.57 4.58
N LEU A 7 3.49 -7.82 3.48
CA LEU A 7 2.39 -6.94 3.08
C LEU A 7 1.13 -7.72 2.73
N GLN A 8 1.26 -8.91 2.11
CA GLN A 8 0.13 -9.82 1.92
C GLN A 8 -0.52 -10.21 3.25
N ASN A 9 0.26 -10.71 4.22
CA ASN A 9 -0.26 -11.14 5.50
C ASN A 9 -0.90 -9.97 6.29
N LEU A 10 -0.31 -8.78 6.22
CA LEU A 10 -0.87 -7.57 6.83
C LEU A 10 -2.20 -7.18 6.17
N ALA A 11 -2.28 -7.25 4.84
CA ALA A 11 -3.52 -7.00 4.11
C ALA A 11 -4.61 -7.99 4.51
N GLU A 12 -4.33 -9.28 4.48
CA GLU A 12 -5.28 -10.34 4.82
C GLU A 12 -5.76 -10.24 6.27
N SER A 13 -4.86 -9.91 7.21
CA SER A 13 -5.20 -9.70 8.63
C SER A 13 -6.12 -8.50 8.86
N ASN A 14 -6.10 -7.52 7.94
CA ASN A 14 -6.97 -6.35 7.94
C ASN A 14 -8.12 -6.48 6.92
N GLN A 15 -8.38 -7.68 6.41
CA GLN A 15 -9.47 -7.97 5.46
C GLN A 15 -9.40 -7.16 4.15
N LEU A 16 -8.17 -6.84 3.71
CA LEU A 16 -7.91 -6.13 2.45
C LEU A 16 -7.66 -7.14 1.33
N GLU A 17 -8.09 -6.81 0.11
CA GLU A 17 -7.74 -7.59 -1.07
C GLU A 17 -6.31 -7.26 -1.50
N TYR A 18 -5.44 -8.26 -1.53
CA TYR A 18 -4.03 -8.08 -1.89
C TYR A 18 -3.75 -8.52 -3.33
N HIS A 19 -3.14 -7.64 -4.12
CA HIS A 19 -2.62 -7.98 -5.43
C HIS A 19 -1.18 -7.51 -5.59
N TYR A 20 -0.36 -8.29 -6.31
CA TYR A 20 1.04 -7.94 -6.60
C TYR A 20 1.32 -7.99 -8.09
N GLY A 21 1.86 -6.91 -8.65
CA GLY A 21 2.13 -6.86 -10.08
C GLY A 21 2.62 -5.50 -10.58
N LYS A 22 2.89 -5.39 -11.89
CA LYS A 22 3.07 -4.08 -12.53
C LYS A 22 1.75 -3.30 -12.56
N LYS A 23 1.78 -1.96 -12.56
CA LYS A 23 0.57 -1.12 -12.70
C LYS A 23 -0.40 -1.60 -13.79
N ALA A 24 0.10 -1.93 -14.98
CA ALA A 24 -0.74 -2.41 -16.07
C ALA A 24 -1.50 -3.72 -15.78
N ALA A 25 -0.98 -4.59 -14.90
CA ALA A 25 -1.70 -5.78 -14.47
C ALA A 25 -2.70 -5.46 -13.36
N LEU A 26 -2.35 -4.52 -12.47
CA LEU A 26 -3.23 -4.03 -11.40
C LEU A 26 -4.42 -3.23 -11.97
N ASN A 27 -4.26 -2.58 -13.12
CA ASN A 27 -5.36 -1.93 -13.86
C ASN A 27 -6.42 -2.92 -14.36
N LEU A 28 -6.07 -4.19 -14.60
CA LEU A 28 -7.02 -5.18 -15.14
C LEU A 28 -8.09 -5.61 -14.10
N LEU A 29 -7.98 -5.14 -12.86
CA LEU A 29 -8.97 -5.38 -11.80
C LEU A 29 -10.30 -4.63 -12.03
N ASP A 30 -10.37 -3.78 -13.06
CA ASP A 30 -11.55 -3.00 -13.45
C ASP A 30 -12.84 -3.83 -13.61
N GLY A 31 -12.74 -5.07 -14.09
CA GLY A 31 -13.91 -5.95 -14.22
C GLY A 31 -14.37 -6.66 -12.94
N SER A 32 -13.61 -6.59 -11.86
CA SER A 32 -13.83 -7.35 -10.62
C SER A 32 -13.77 -6.48 -9.35
N ALA A 33 -13.71 -5.16 -9.51
CA ALA A 33 -13.73 -4.24 -8.38
C ALA A 33 -15.12 -4.27 -7.71
N GLU A 34 -15.17 -4.59 -6.43
CA GLU A 34 -16.39 -4.63 -5.64
C GLU A 34 -16.54 -3.33 -4.84
N ALA A 35 -17.73 -2.74 -4.87
CA ALA A 35 -18.03 -1.53 -4.14
C ALA A 35 -17.80 -1.74 -2.63
N GLY A 36 -17.06 -0.81 -2.01
CA GLY A 36 -16.75 -0.84 -0.57
C GLY A 36 -15.59 -1.74 -0.17
N LYS A 37 -15.04 -2.55 -1.08
CA LYS A 37 -13.85 -3.35 -0.81
C LYS A 37 -12.59 -2.47 -0.87
N ILE A 38 -11.66 -2.70 0.06
CA ILE A 38 -10.38 -1.99 0.11
C ILE A 38 -9.32 -2.92 -0.48
N TYR A 39 -8.51 -2.35 -1.38
CA TYR A 39 -7.47 -3.04 -2.11
C TYR A 39 -6.09 -2.54 -1.70
N LEU A 40 -5.16 -3.47 -1.49
CA LEU A 40 -3.73 -3.21 -1.42
C LEU A 40 -3.08 -3.73 -2.70
N LEU A 41 -2.82 -2.81 -3.63
CA LEU A 41 -2.25 -3.11 -4.94
C LEU A 41 -0.75 -2.82 -4.92
N HIS A 42 0.04 -3.86 -4.65
CA HIS A 42 1.47 -3.76 -4.44
C HIS A 42 2.23 -3.84 -5.78
N GLU A 43 2.97 -2.78 -6.09
CA GLU A 43 3.85 -2.77 -7.26
C GLU A 43 5.12 -3.60 -7.04
N PHE A 44 5.83 -3.90 -8.13
CA PHE A 44 7.10 -4.61 -8.03
C PHE A 44 8.08 -3.93 -7.10
N THR A 45 8.64 -4.72 -6.19
CA THR A 45 9.59 -4.25 -5.19
C THR A 45 11.02 -4.37 -5.67
N ASN A 46 11.81 -3.31 -5.46
CA ASN A 46 13.25 -3.35 -5.60
C ASN A 46 13.88 -4.04 -4.39
N ARG A 47 14.76 -5.01 -4.63
CA ARG A 47 15.46 -5.77 -3.59
C ARG A 47 16.96 -5.52 -3.70
N LYS A 48 17.61 -5.16 -2.60
CA LYS A 48 19.05 -4.91 -2.52
C LYS A 48 19.63 -5.66 -1.33
N SER A 49 20.61 -6.52 -1.57
CA SER A 49 21.33 -7.22 -0.51
C SER A 49 22.31 -6.28 0.18
N GLU A 50 22.35 -6.31 1.50
CA GLU A 50 23.35 -5.65 2.32
C GLU A 50 24.34 -6.67 2.84
N TYR A 51 25.63 -6.44 2.59
CA TYR A 51 26.70 -7.31 3.07
C TYR A 51 27.31 -6.76 4.36
N ASN A 52 27.89 -7.64 5.18
CA ASN A 52 28.75 -7.23 6.28
C ASN A 52 29.96 -6.43 5.76
N SER A 53 30.67 -5.77 6.69
CA SER A 53 31.83 -4.93 6.36
C SER A 53 32.93 -5.66 5.58
N SER A 54 33.04 -6.99 5.72
CA SER A 54 34.00 -7.82 4.98
C SER A 54 33.50 -8.31 3.62
N GLY A 55 32.25 -8.05 3.23
CA GLY A 55 31.68 -8.50 1.96
C GLY A 55 31.44 -10.01 1.85
N THR A 56 31.50 -10.75 2.95
CA THR A 56 31.49 -12.22 2.96
C THR A 56 30.11 -12.83 3.21
N LYS A 57 29.18 -12.05 3.78
CA LYS A 57 27.84 -12.54 4.12
C LYS A 57 26.81 -11.43 3.96
N ILE A 58 25.62 -11.77 3.44
CA ILE A 58 24.45 -10.90 3.44
C ILE A 58 23.90 -10.82 4.88
N ILE A 59 23.77 -9.62 5.41
CA ILE A 59 23.28 -9.33 6.77
C ILE A 59 21.87 -8.76 6.79
N ALA A 60 21.40 -8.20 5.68
CA ALA A 60 20.03 -7.73 5.53
C ALA A 60 19.62 -7.70 4.06
N THR A 61 18.30 -7.68 3.83
CA THR A 61 17.73 -7.35 2.52
C THR A 61 16.96 -6.04 2.64
N ASN A 62 17.39 -5.05 1.86
CA ASN A 62 16.73 -3.76 1.74
C ASN A 62 15.68 -3.82 0.63
N TYR A 63 14.49 -3.31 0.92
CA TYR A 63 13.35 -3.24 0.02
C TYR A 63 12.90 -1.81 -0.15
N GLU A 64 12.58 -1.45 -1.38
CA GLU A 64 11.97 -0.17 -1.73
C GLU A 64 10.85 -0.44 -2.74
N GLY A 65 9.67 0.13 -2.47
CA GLY A 65 8.51 -0.13 -3.30
C GLY A 65 7.37 0.84 -3.04
N LYS A 66 6.30 0.61 -3.78
CA LYS A 66 5.07 1.39 -3.72
C LYS A 66 3.86 0.47 -3.76
N PHE A 67 2.77 0.91 -3.17
CA PHE A 67 1.48 0.23 -3.29
C PHE A 67 0.35 1.25 -3.28
N PHE A 68 -0.75 0.93 -3.93
CA PHE A 68 -1.99 1.66 -3.76
C PHE A 68 -2.77 1.04 -2.61
N LEU A 69 -3.25 1.88 -1.69
CA LEU A 69 -4.27 1.52 -0.72
C LEU A 69 -5.52 2.29 -1.11
N VAL A 70 -6.44 1.62 -1.80
CA VAL A 70 -7.52 2.30 -2.54
C VAL A 70 -8.82 1.53 -2.45
N LYS A 71 -9.91 2.24 -2.75
CA LYS A 71 -11.23 1.65 -2.95
C LYS A 71 -11.86 2.22 -4.22
N GLN A 72 -12.78 1.48 -4.80
CA GLN A 72 -13.57 1.98 -5.93
C GLN A 72 -14.41 3.18 -5.47
N SER A 73 -14.46 4.23 -6.29
CA SER A 73 -15.30 5.41 -6.06
C SER A 73 -16.18 5.69 -7.26
N SER A 74 -17.10 6.63 -7.10
CA SER A 74 -17.91 7.13 -8.21
C SER A 74 -17.24 8.34 -8.87
N LEU A 75 -17.31 8.43 -10.20
CA LEU A 75 -16.85 9.60 -10.96
C LEU A 75 -17.70 10.84 -10.68
N ASP A 76 -18.95 10.64 -10.25
CA ASP A 76 -19.90 11.71 -9.96
C ASP A 76 -19.73 12.29 -8.55
N GLU A 77 -18.89 11.67 -7.71
CA GLU A 77 -18.58 12.19 -6.37
C GLU A 77 -17.64 13.40 -6.46
N GLN A 78 -17.99 14.46 -5.74
CA GLN A 78 -17.13 15.63 -5.55
C GLN A 78 -15.89 15.28 -4.72
N TYR A 79 -14.81 16.05 -4.86
CA TYR A 79 -13.55 15.76 -4.16
C TYR A 79 -13.64 15.98 -2.64
N PHE A 80 -14.28 17.07 -2.20
CA PHE A 80 -14.43 17.43 -0.80
C PHE A 80 -15.86 17.94 -0.50
N ALA A 81 -16.03 19.03 0.24
CA ALA A 81 -17.31 19.66 0.57
C ALA A 81 -17.61 20.85 -0.34
N GLU A 82 -17.32 20.75 -1.63
CA GLU A 82 -17.66 21.81 -2.57
C GLU A 82 -19.18 21.97 -2.72
N ARG A 83 -19.63 23.15 -3.18
CA ARG A 83 -21.03 23.42 -3.57
C ARG A 83 -22.10 23.26 -2.47
N ASN A 84 -21.75 23.31 -1.17
CA ASN A 84 -22.69 23.08 -0.06
C ASN A 84 -23.44 21.74 -0.17
N ALA A 85 -22.80 20.73 -0.75
CA ALA A 85 -23.44 19.44 -0.92
C ALA A 85 -23.68 18.76 0.43
N LEU A 86 -24.88 18.20 0.58
CA LEU A 86 -25.33 17.44 1.76
C LEU A 86 -24.61 16.08 1.91
N LEU A 87 -23.85 15.66 0.89
CA LEU A 87 -23.21 14.36 0.83
C LEU A 87 -21.68 14.49 1.05
N PRO A 88 -21.07 13.51 1.73
CA PRO A 88 -19.62 13.46 1.89
C PRO A 88 -18.91 13.28 0.53
N GLY A 89 -17.81 13.99 0.31
CA GLY A 89 -16.98 13.85 -0.90
C GLY A 89 -16.00 12.68 -0.84
N LYS A 90 -15.25 12.49 -1.94
CA LYS A 90 -14.23 11.44 -2.12
C LYS A 90 -13.22 11.41 -0.96
N TYR A 91 -12.81 12.55 -0.42
CA TYR A 91 -11.90 12.57 0.73
C TYR A 91 -12.50 11.87 1.96
N ALA A 92 -13.68 12.30 2.42
CA ALA A 92 -14.31 11.78 3.63
C ALA A 92 -14.73 10.30 3.46
N LEU A 93 -15.15 9.93 2.24
CA LEU A 93 -15.54 8.57 1.94
C LEU A 93 -14.32 7.66 1.79
N SER A 94 -13.33 8.05 0.99
CA SER A 94 -12.27 7.17 0.47
C SER A 94 -10.92 7.39 1.13
N ILE A 95 -10.50 8.63 1.33
CA ILE A 95 -9.13 8.95 1.73
C ILE A 95 -9.00 8.90 3.25
N GLU A 96 -9.87 9.61 3.97
CA GLU A 96 -9.79 9.78 5.42
C GLU A 96 -9.78 8.44 6.18
N PRO A 97 -10.67 7.46 5.90
CA PRO A 97 -10.63 6.16 6.58
C PRO A 97 -9.36 5.35 6.27
N LEU A 98 -8.74 5.57 5.10
CA LEU A 98 -7.55 4.85 4.69
C LEU A 98 -6.28 5.39 5.34
N LEU A 99 -6.29 6.62 5.88
CA LEU A 99 -5.16 7.17 6.65
C LEU A 99 -4.94 6.39 7.94
N ASP A 100 -6.01 6.09 8.68
CA ASP A 100 -5.94 5.29 9.91
C ASP A 100 -5.49 3.85 9.62
N LEU A 101 -5.99 3.28 8.52
CA LEU A 101 -5.57 1.95 8.06
C LEU A 101 -4.09 1.95 7.63
N PHE A 102 -3.62 3.00 6.96
CA PHE A 102 -2.21 3.15 6.58
C PHE A 102 -1.27 3.18 7.79
N ILE A 103 -1.67 3.89 8.85
CA ILE A 103 -0.93 3.91 10.13
C ILE A 103 -0.93 2.51 10.76
N THR A 104 -2.08 1.84 10.75
CA THR A 104 -2.23 0.47 11.28
C THR A 104 -1.30 -0.52 10.57
N LEU A 105 -1.23 -0.47 9.24
CA LEU A 105 -0.33 -1.30 8.44
C LEU A 105 1.14 -0.98 8.72
N GLY A 106 1.50 0.30 8.83
CA GLY A 106 2.86 0.72 9.16
C GLY A 106 3.33 0.23 10.53
N ASN A 107 2.46 0.34 11.55
CA ASN A 107 2.73 -0.19 12.88
C ASN A 107 2.84 -1.72 12.88
N GLY A 108 1.96 -2.41 12.14
CA GLY A 108 2.02 -3.86 11.94
C GLY A 108 3.34 -4.31 11.31
N LEU A 109 3.83 -3.56 10.32
CA LEU A 109 5.12 -3.80 9.68
C LEU A 109 6.30 -3.59 10.62
N ALA A 110 6.29 -2.51 11.42
CA ALA A 110 7.33 -2.26 12.42
C ALA A 110 7.41 -3.39 13.47
N CYS A 111 6.27 -4.01 13.80
CA CYS A 111 6.21 -5.15 14.72
C CYS A 111 6.79 -6.46 14.16
N THR A 112 7.10 -6.56 12.86
CA THR A 112 7.70 -7.79 12.28
C THR A 112 9.21 -7.89 12.46
N GLY A 113 9.83 -6.94 13.19
CA GLY A 113 11.28 -6.82 13.30
C GLY A 113 11.96 -6.22 12.07
N ALA A 114 11.18 -5.67 11.13
CA ALA A 114 11.71 -4.90 10.00
C ALA A 114 12.12 -3.49 10.47
N VAL A 115 13.21 -2.98 9.92
CA VAL A 115 13.64 -1.59 10.13
C VAL A 115 13.00 -0.73 9.05
N VAL A 116 11.97 0.03 9.42
CA VAL A 116 11.27 0.94 8.52
C VAL A 116 11.99 2.28 8.49
N THR A 117 12.50 2.69 7.33
CA THR A 117 13.21 3.98 7.14
C THR A 117 12.38 5.00 6.37
N GLN A 118 11.35 4.54 5.65
CA GLN A 118 10.38 5.39 4.95
C GLN A 118 9.02 4.69 4.95
N TRP A 119 7.96 5.43 5.29
CA TRP A 119 6.57 4.99 5.24
C TRP A 119 5.68 6.20 4.98
N ASP A 120 5.57 6.59 3.71
CA ASP A 120 4.90 7.82 3.30
C ASP A 120 3.68 7.50 2.44
N ASN A 121 2.71 8.40 2.40
CA ASN A 121 1.58 8.34 1.50
C ASN A 121 1.32 9.72 0.86
N ILE A 122 0.63 9.69 -0.28
CA ILE A 122 -0.03 10.85 -0.87
C ILE A 122 -1.45 10.47 -1.24
N ASP A 123 -2.37 11.42 -1.13
CA ASP A 123 -3.74 11.27 -1.59
C ASP A 123 -3.78 11.10 -3.10
N VAL A 124 -4.59 10.15 -3.57
CA VAL A 124 -4.82 9.93 -4.99
C VAL A 124 -6.30 9.77 -5.27
N THR A 125 -6.73 10.37 -6.38
CA THR A 125 -8.06 10.18 -6.95
C THR A 125 -7.93 9.73 -8.40
N ASP A 126 -8.89 8.95 -8.87
CA ASP A 126 -8.96 8.48 -10.25
C ASP A 126 -7.64 7.78 -10.70
N ALA A 127 -6.99 7.05 -9.78
CA ALA A 127 -5.59 6.65 -9.90
C ALA A 127 -5.33 5.49 -10.91
N LEU A 128 -6.40 4.77 -11.25
CA LEU A 128 -6.44 3.53 -12.04
C LEU A 128 -7.65 3.57 -12.97
N ASP A 129 -7.66 2.69 -13.98
CA ASP A 129 -8.72 2.64 -15.00
C ASP A 129 -10.10 2.39 -14.37
N ALA A 130 -10.15 1.65 -13.26
CA ALA A 130 -11.35 1.33 -12.47
C ALA A 130 -11.89 2.46 -11.59
N ASN A 131 -11.38 3.69 -11.74
CA ASN A 131 -11.71 4.85 -10.92
C ASN A 131 -11.59 4.56 -9.41
N MET A 132 -10.35 4.45 -8.94
CA MET A 132 -10.06 4.16 -7.54
C MET A 132 -9.45 5.37 -6.84
N ASP A 133 -9.97 5.66 -5.65
CA ASP A 133 -9.53 6.75 -4.78
C ASP A 133 -8.95 6.19 -3.48
N GLY A 134 -7.99 6.91 -2.90
CA GLY A 134 -7.34 6.53 -1.64
C GLY A 134 -5.93 7.07 -1.55
N LEU A 135 -4.96 6.19 -1.31
CA LEU A 135 -3.57 6.55 -1.04
C LEU A 135 -2.62 5.84 -2.00
N LEU A 136 -1.62 6.58 -2.50
CA LEU A 136 -0.40 6.01 -3.06
C LEU A 136 0.69 6.02 -2.00
N CYS A 137 1.07 4.83 -1.55
CA CYS A 137 2.00 4.62 -0.46
C CYS A 137 3.39 4.27 -1.01
N SER A 138 4.43 4.78 -0.36
CA SER A 138 5.83 4.46 -0.65
C SER A 138 6.54 3.99 0.62
N TYR A 139 7.40 2.97 0.49
CA TYR A 139 8.11 2.40 1.62
C TYR A 139 9.58 2.13 1.32
N LYS A 140 10.39 2.20 2.38
CA LYS A 140 11.75 1.67 2.43
C LYS A 140 11.94 0.91 3.74
N VAL A 141 12.27 -0.37 3.62
CA VAL A 141 12.42 -1.26 4.77
C VAL A 141 13.65 -2.15 4.63
N ALA A 142 14.33 -2.41 5.74
CA ALA A 142 15.38 -3.41 5.83
C ALA A 142 14.90 -4.59 6.67
N ILE A 143 15.04 -5.80 6.17
CA ILE A 143 14.76 -7.03 6.92
C ILE A 143 16.11 -7.67 7.22
N PRO A 144 16.52 -7.73 8.51
CA PRO A 144 17.74 -8.42 8.91
C PRO A 144 17.72 -9.89 8.46
N GLY A 145 18.86 -10.39 8.01
CA GLY A 145 19.05 -11.81 7.78
C GLY A 145 19.00 -12.55 9.11
N SER A 146 18.35 -13.73 9.14
CA SER A 146 18.38 -14.59 10.32
C SER A 146 19.83 -14.92 10.68
N TYR A 147 20.21 -14.63 11.92
CA TYR A 147 21.43 -15.15 12.51
C TYR A 147 21.14 -16.61 12.90
N ASP A 148 21.72 -17.56 12.17
CA ASP A 148 21.98 -18.89 12.74
C ASP A 148 23.13 -18.77 13.75
#